data_AF-A0A7H4N5V2-F1
#
_entry.id   AF-A0A7H4N5V2-F1
#
_cell.length_a   1.000
_cell.length_b   1.000
_cell.length_c   1.000
_cell.angle_alpha   90.00
_cell.angle_beta   90.00
_cell.angle_gamma   90.00
#
_symmetry.space_group_name_H-M   'P 1'
#
loop_
_entity.id
_entity.type
_entity.pdbx_description
1 polymer ?
#
loop_
_entity_poly.entity_id
_entity_poly.type
_entity_poly.pdbx_seq_one_letter_code
_entity_poly.pdbx_strand_id
1 'polypeptide(L)'
;MKKPDVILATTHMGHYDNGAHGSNAPGDVEMARSLPAGSLAMIVGGHSQDPVCMASENKKQVDYVPGSPCAPDKQNGIWIVQAHEWGKYVGRADFEFRNGEMKLVHYQLIPVNLKKKVTYDNGESERVLYTPQIAENPQMLSLLTPFQNKGKAQLQVKIGSVNAHLEGDRSKVRFVQTNMGRLLLAAQMARSNADFAVMSGGGVRDSIEAGDITYKDVMKVQPFGNVLVYVDMSGKEVTEYLTAVAQMKPDSGAYPQFANVGFVAKDGKLNNFDHQRRTGRSGEDLPYGDPEL
;
A
#
# COMPACT_ATOMS: atom_id res chain seq x y z
N MET A 1 1.08 40.91 5.73
CA MET A 1 0.62 39.51 5.92
C MET A 1 -0.67 39.32 5.13
N LYS A 2 -0.83 38.19 4.43
CA LYS A 2 -2.12 37.88 3.77
C LYS A 2 -3.15 37.54 4.85
N LYS A 3 -4.40 37.99 4.67
CA LYS A 3 -5.56 37.68 5.52
C LYS A 3 -6.57 36.90 4.68
N PRO A 4 -6.33 35.60 4.41
CA PRO A 4 -7.25 34.81 3.61
C PRO A 4 -8.58 34.61 4.37
N ASP A 5 -9.69 34.69 3.66
CA ASP A 5 -11.02 34.39 4.20
C ASP A 5 -11.22 32.90 4.50
N VAL A 6 -10.53 32.03 3.74
CA VAL A 6 -10.60 30.57 3.85
C VAL A 6 -9.19 29.99 3.76
N ILE A 7 -8.89 29.05 4.66
CA ILE A 7 -7.64 28.28 4.62
C ILE A 7 -7.99 26.80 4.48
N LEU A 8 -7.37 26.16 3.49
CA LEU A 8 -7.41 24.72 3.28
C LEU A 8 -5.98 24.19 3.42
N ALA A 9 -5.83 22.99 3.95
CA ALA A 9 -4.57 22.26 3.93
C ALA A 9 -4.67 21.11 2.95
N THR A 10 -3.76 21.02 1.98
CA THR A 10 -3.59 19.83 1.14
C THR A 10 -2.43 19.02 1.70
N THR A 11 -2.70 17.84 2.23
CA THR A 11 -1.73 17.05 2.99
C THR A 11 -1.49 15.69 2.35
N HIS A 12 -0.39 15.06 2.77
CA HIS A 12 -0.06 13.68 2.43
C HIS A 12 0.43 12.96 3.70
N MET A 13 -0.40 13.01 4.76
CA MET A 13 -0.03 12.54 6.11
C MET A 13 -0.77 11.25 6.52
N GLY A 14 -2.02 11.09 6.07
CA GLY A 14 -2.83 9.92 6.32
C GLY A 14 -3.87 10.13 7.42
N HIS A 15 -5.04 9.52 7.21
CA HIS A 15 -6.11 9.52 8.20
C HIS A 15 -6.13 8.21 9.00
N TYR A 16 -5.83 8.29 10.30
CA TYR A 16 -5.88 7.17 11.22
C TYR A 16 -7.06 7.31 12.18
N ASP A 17 -7.82 6.24 12.40
CA ASP A 17 -9.03 6.26 13.24
C ASP A 17 -8.67 6.74 14.65
N ASN A 18 -9.41 7.74 15.14
CA ASN A 18 -9.13 8.44 16.40
C ASN A 18 -7.69 9.01 16.55
N GLY A 19 -6.95 9.20 15.45
CA GLY A 19 -5.53 9.56 15.50
C GLY A 19 -4.62 8.40 15.93
N ALA A 20 -5.09 7.15 15.88
CA ALA A 20 -4.29 5.97 16.23
C ALA A 20 -3.31 5.61 15.10
N HIS A 21 -2.28 6.43 14.89
CA HIS A 21 -1.31 6.31 13.79
C HIS A 21 -0.34 5.12 13.91
N GLY A 22 -0.25 4.49 15.09
CA GLY A 22 0.59 3.31 15.32
C GLY A 22 2.07 3.63 15.13
N SER A 23 2.75 2.90 14.25
CA SER A 23 4.16 3.15 13.92
C SER A 23 4.37 4.21 12.82
N ASN A 24 3.29 4.74 12.22
CA ASN A 24 3.40 5.81 11.23
C ASN A 24 3.67 7.16 11.92
N ALA A 25 4.07 8.17 11.16
CA ALA A 25 4.09 9.54 11.67
C ALA A 25 2.66 10.04 11.99
N PRO A 26 2.51 11.01 12.92
CA PRO A 26 1.21 11.61 13.23
C PRO A 26 0.46 12.12 11.99
N GLY A 27 -0.84 11.84 11.95
CA GLY A 27 -1.68 12.03 10.77
C GLY A 27 -2.55 13.29 10.77
N ASP A 28 -3.50 13.33 9.84
CA ASP A 28 -4.42 14.45 9.64
C ASP A 28 -5.29 14.73 10.88
N VAL A 29 -5.74 13.68 11.57
CA VAL A 29 -6.58 13.77 12.78
C VAL A 29 -5.82 14.47 13.92
N GLU A 30 -4.55 14.11 14.15
CA GLU A 30 -3.73 14.71 15.19
C GLU A 30 -3.35 16.15 14.87
N MET A 31 -3.01 16.43 13.60
CA MET A 31 -2.77 17.78 13.13
C MET A 31 -4.00 18.67 13.38
N ALA A 32 -5.20 18.24 12.98
CA ALA A 32 -6.44 18.97 13.20
C ALA A 32 -6.68 19.29 14.68
N ARG A 33 -6.42 18.31 15.58
CA ARG A 33 -6.55 18.48 17.03
C ARG A 33 -5.51 19.44 17.63
N SER A 34 -4.31 19.54 17.05
CA SER A 34 -3.26 20.45 17.52
C SER A 34 -3.43 21.91 17.08
N LEU A 35 -4.23 22.15 16.04
CA LEU A 35 -4.46 23.49 15.50
C LEU A 35 -5.52 24.25 16.31
N PRO A 36 -5.58 25.59 16.22
CA PRO A 36 -6.72 26.32 16.75
C PRO A 36 -8.03 25.84 16.11
N ALA A 37 -9.08 25.72 16.91
CA ALA A 37 -10.36 25.19 16.46
C ALA A 37 -10.89 25.94 15.23
N GLY A 38 -11.24 25.21 14.18
CA GLY A 38 -11.76 25.77 12.92
C GLY A 38 -10.79 26.68 12.16
N SER A 39 -9.49 26.69 12.51
CA SER A 39 -8.48 27.49 11.79
C SER A 39 -8.29 27.08 10.32
N LEU A 40 -8.68 25.86 9.98
CA LEU A 40 -8.81 25.37 8.62
C LEU A 40 -10.27 25.04 8.35
N ALA A 41 -10.74 25.35 7.14
CA ALA A 41 -12.05 24.88 6.71
C ALA A 41 -12.03 23.36 6.47
N MET A 42 -10.95 22.84 5.88
CA MET A 42 -10.80 21.43 5.55
C MET A 42 -9.33 21.04 5.33
N ILE A 43 -9.00 19.80 5.69
CA ILE A 43 -7.79 19.08 5.32
C ILE A 43 -8.15 18.12 4.18
N VAL A 44 -7.54 18.33 3.01
CA VAL A 44 -7.62 17.44 1.85
C VAL A 44 -6.44 16.48 1.92
N GLY A 45 -6.69 15.30 2.47
CA GLY A 45 -5.69 14.30 2.81
C GLY A 45 -5.29 13.36 1.68
N GLY A 46 -4.38 12.45 2.04
CA GLY A 46 -3.75 11.46 1.15
C GLY A 46 -2.95 10.44 1.96
N HIS A 47 -1.96 9.79 1.36
CA HIS A 47 -1.04 8.84 2.01
C HIS A 47 -1.63 7.49 2.48
N SER A 48 -2.63 7.50 3.37
CA SER A 48 -3.19 6.24 3.92
C SER A 48 -3.94 5.41 2.86
N GLN A 49 -4.29 6.07 1.75
CA GLN A 49 -5.04 5.52 0.61
C GLN A 49 -6.38 4.91 1.03
N ASP A 50 -7.20 5.70 1.74
CA ASP A 50 -8.54 5.29 2.19
C ASP A 50 -9.61 6.29 1.71
N PRO A 51 -10.85 5.84 1.43
CA PRO A 51 -11.99 6.74 1.39
C PRO A 51 -12.33 7.14 2.83
N VAL A 52 -12.19 8.41 3.18
CA VAL A 52 -12.58 8.91 4.53
C VAL A 52 -14.08 9.09 4.56
N CYS A 53 -14.78 7.97 4.81
CA CYS A 53 -16.21 7.88 5.02
C CYS A 53 -16.45 7.25 6.40
N MET A 54 -17.05 8.00 7.32
CA MET A 54 -17.20 7.59 8.71
C MET A 54 -18.38 6.63 8.88
N ALA A 55 -18.17 5.54 9.63
CA ALA A 55 -19.23 4.63 10.06
C ALA A 55 -19.85 5.11 11.38
N SER A 56 -19.00 5.63 12.25
CA SER A 56 -19.33 6.23 13.53
C SER A 56 -18.28 7.27 13.89
N GLU A 57 -18.46 7.97 15.02
CA GLU A 57 -17.45 8.89 15.52
C GLU A 57 -16.07 8.21 15.63
N ASN A 58 -15.04 8.86 15.09
CA ASN A 58 -13.65 8.41 15.09
C ASN A 58 -13.38 7.04 14.43
N LYS A 59 -14.32 6.50 13.64
CA LYS A 59 -14.17 5.19 12.97
C LYS A 59 -14.59 5.24 11.50
N LYS A 60 -13.65 4.98 10.59
CA LYS A 60 -13.94 4.87 9.15
C LYS A 60 -14.77 3.62 8.86
N GLN A 61 -15.53 3.65 7.78
CA GLN A 61 -16.15 2.46 7.21
C GLN A 61 -15.08 1.51 6.71
N VAL A 62 -15.23 0.23 7.07
CA VAL A 62 -14.50 -0.87 6.44
C VAL A 62 -15.25 -1.24 5.17
N ASP A 63 -14.54 -1.42 4.06
CA ASP A 63 -15.10 -1.80 2.75
C ASP A 63 -16.19 -0.85 2.22
N TYR A 64 -15.90 0.46 2.21
CA TYR A 64 -16.80 1.48 1.64
C TYR A 64 -17.27 1.12 0.22
N VAL A 65 -18.59 1.14 0.02
CA VAL A 65 -19.23 0.76 -1.24
C VAL A 65 -19.35 1.98 -2.17
N PRO A 66 -18.81 1.92 -3.41
CA PRO A 66 -18.93 3.03 -4.36
C PRO A 66 -20.38 3.47 -4.60
N GLY A 67 -20.62 4.78 -4.60
CA GLY A 67 -21.94 5.38 -4.84
C GLY A 67 -22.85 5.45 -3.61
N SER A 68 -22.42 4.88 -2.47
CA SER A 68 -23.11 5.06 -1.19
C SER A 68 -22.78 6.41 -0.53
N PRO A 69 -23.62 6.93 0.38
CA PRO A 69 -23.32 8.17 1.09
C PRO A 69 -21.99 8.11 1.83
N CYS A 70 -21.26 9.22 1.84
CA CYS A 70 -19.99 9.34 2.54
C CYS A 70 -20.05 10.55 3.49
N ALA A 71 -19.98 10.30 4.79
CA ALA A 71 -19.81 11.35 5.79
C ALA A 71 -18.31 11.53 6.04
N PRO A 72 -17.71 12.70 5.79
CA PRO A 72 -16.29 12.92 6.08
C PRO A 72 -16.06 13.07 7.59
N ASP A 73 -14.81 12.93 8.03
CA ASP A 73 -14.46 13.16 9.44
C ASP A 73 -14.46 14.65 9.78
N LYS A 74 -14.69 14.99 11.05
CA LYS A 74 -14.59 16.35 11.56
C LYS A 74 -13.92 16.35 12.93
N GLN A 75 -12.75 16.97 13.01
CA GLN A 75 -11.94 17.03 14.23
C GLN A 75 -11.66 18.48 14.57
N ASN A 76 -11.94 18.89 15.81
CA ASN A 76 -11.65 20.26 16.27
C ASN A 76 -12.22 21.37 15.35
N GLY A 77 -13.43 21.13 14.82
CA GLY A 77 -14.10 22.06 13.89
C GLY A 77 -13.62 22.00 12.44
N ILE A 78 -12.59 21.20 12.13
CA ILE A 78 -11.94 21.10 10.81
C ILE A 78 -12.42 19.82 10.12
N TRP A 79 -12.89 19.90 8.88
CA TRP A 79 -13.25 18.73 8.07
C TRP A 79 -12.02 18.00 7.55
N ILE A 80 -12.02 16.66 7.52
CA ILE A 80 -10.93 15.86 6.96
C ILE A 80 -11.50 14.95 5.89
N VAL A 81 -10.95 15.01 4.68
CA VAL A 81 -11.44 14.27 3.52
C VAL A 81 -10.31 13.55 2.81
N GLN A 82 -10.61 12.41 2.19
CA GLN A 82 -9.67 11.70 1.34
C GLN A 82 -10.42 10.87 0.30
N ALA A 83 -10.00 10.94 -0.96
CA ALA A 83 -10.66 10.31 -2.09
C ALA A 83 -10.01 8.98 -2.49
N HIS A 84 -9.62 8.17 -1.50
CA HIS A 84 -9.01 6.86 -1.71
C HIS A 84 -7.70 6.92 -2.52
N GLU A 85 -7.69 6.40 -3.75
CA GLU A 85 -6.49 6.25 -4.58
C GLU A 85 -6.83 6.13 -6.09
N TRP A 86 -5.79 6.26 -6.94
CA TRP A 86 -5.78 5.92 -8.38
C TRP A 86 -6.81 6.63 -9.27
N GLY A 87 -7.39 7.73 -8.80
CA GLY A 87 -8.51 8.37 -9.49
C GLY A 87 -9.79 7.52 -9.48
N LYS A 88 -9.91 6.55 -8.55
CA LYS A 88 -11.14 5.75 -8.34
C LYS A 88 -12.34 6.65 -8.02
N TYR A 89 -12.09 7.76 -7.33
CA TYR A 89 -13.10 8.74 -6.97
C TYR A 89 -12.60 10.16 -7.21
N VAL A 90 -13.55 11.07 -7.42
CA VAL A 90 -13.36 12.50 -7.18
C VAL A 90 -14.15 12.85 -5.93
N GLY A 91 -13.47 13.33 -4.89
CA GLY A 91 -14.12 13.87 -3.69
C GLY A 91 -14.67 15.26 -3.95
N ARG A 92 -15.95 15.49 -3.65
CA ARG A 92 -16.62 16.77 -3.83
C ARG A 92 -17.18 17.26 -2.50
N ALA A 93 -16.72 18.43 -2.06
CA ALA A 93 -17.20 19.11 -0.88
C ALA A 93 -17.83 20.45 -1.28
N ASP A 94 -19.15 20.56 -1.15
CA ASP A 94 -19.88 21.79 -1.44
C ASP A 94 -20.03 22.60 -0.14
N PHE A 95 -19.46 23.81 -0.11
CA PHE A 95 -19.49 24.71 1.04
C PHE A 95 -20.30 25.98 0.76
N GLU A 96 -20.95 26.50 1.80
CA GLU A 96 -21.44 27.87 1.88
C GLU A 96 -20.50 28.71 2.72
N PHE A 97 -20.16 29.92 2.25
CA PHE A 97 -19.36 30.90 2.97
C PHE A 97 -20.18 32.15 3.26
N ARG A 98 -20.25 32.56 4.52
CA ARG A 98 -20.93 33.80 4.92
C ARG A 98 -20.26 34.41 6.15
N ASN A 99 -19.90 35.69 6.08
CA ASN A 99 -19.35 36.46 7.20
C ASN A 99 -18.16 35.79 7.92
N GLY A 100 -17.28 35.13 7.17
CA GLY A 100 -16.12 34.42 7.74
C GLY A 100 -16.40 32.99 8.20
N GLU A 101 -17.65 32.53 8.15
CA GLU A 101 -18.03 31.16 8.50
C GLU A 101 -18.10 30.26 7.26
N MET A 102 -17.45 29.10 7.32
CA MET A 102 -17.51 28.04 6.31
C MET A 102 -18.39 26.89 6.81
N LYS A 103 -19.46 26.59 6.08
CA LYS A 103 -20.37 25.48 6.37
C LYS A 103 -20.35 24.46 5.25
N LEU A 104 -20.01 23.22 5.57
CA LEU A 104 -20.13 22.10 4.63
C LEU A 104 -21.61 21.76 4.45
N VAL A 105 -22.12 21.89 3.24
CA VAL A 105 -23.53 21.61 2.90
C VAL A 105 -23.69 20.18 2.41
N HIS A 106 -22.72 19.70 1.63
CA HIS A 106 -22.76 18.35 1.08
C HIS A 106 -21.36 17.81 0.82
N TYR A 107 -21.18 16.50 1.03
CA TYR A 107 -19.99 15.78 0.67
C TYR A 107 -20.33 14.45 -0.01
N GLN A 108 -19.57 14.10 -1.04
CA GLN A 108 -19.67 12.81 -1.71
C GLN A 108 -18.35 12.39 -2.35
N LEU A 109 -18.19 11.08 -2.53
CA LEU A 109 -17.17 10.49 -3.39
C LEU A 109 -17.84 10.05 -4.69
N ILE A 110 -17.52 10.74 -5.79
CA ILE A 110 -18.08 10.45 -7.12
C ILE A 110 -17.25 9.31 -7.74
N PRO A 111 -17.82 8.10 -7.96
CA PRO A 111 -17.07 6.98 -8.54
C PRO A 111 -16.74 7.23 -10.00
N VAL A 112 -15.48 7.02 -10.38
CA VAL A 112 -15.02 7.14 -11.77
C VAL A 112 -15.06 5.78 -12.44
N ASN A 113 -16.21 5.44 -13.03
CA ASN A 113 -16.45 4.18 -13.75
C ASN A 113 -16.06 2.91 -12.97
N LEU A 114 -16.20 2.93 -11.63
CA LEU A 114 -15.96 1.76 -10.80
C LEU A 114 -16.98 0.66 -11.11
N LYS A 115 -16.53 -0.59 -11.10
CA LYS A 115 -17.34 -1.77 -11.41
C LYS A 115 -17.33 -2.77 -10.27
N LYS A 116 -18.48 -3.38 -9.98
CA LYS A 116 -18.58 -4.56 -9.11
C LYS A 116 -18.57 -5.82 -9.95
N LYS A 117 -17.94 -6.87 -9.41
CA LYS A 117 -18.10 -8.23 -9.94
C LYS A 117 -19.45 -8.77 -9.46
N VAL A 118 -20.28 -9.23 -10.39
CA VAL A 118 -21.52 -9.96 -10.11
C VAL A 118 -21.29 -11.39 -10.57
N THR A 119 -21.50 -12.35 -9.68
CA THR A 119 -21.46 -13.78 -10.00
C THR A 119 -22.89 -14.29 -10.04
N TYR A 120 -23.24 -14.94 -11.13
CA TYR A 120 -24.56 -15.52 -11.36
C TYR A 120 -24.63 -16.96 -10.85
N ASP A 121 -25.85 -17.47 -10.66
CA ASP A 121 -26.09 -18.83 -10.15
C ASP A 121 -25.52 -19.92 -11.08
N ASN A 122 -25.34 -19.62 -12.37
CA ASN A 122 -24.70 -20.51 -13.35
C ASN A 122 -23.16 -20.53 -13.25
N GLY A 123 -22.57 -19.80 -12.30
CA GLY A 123 -21.13 -19.68 -12.11
C GLY A 123 -20.45 -18.63 -13.00
N GLU A 124 -21.16 -18.00 -13.93
CA GLU A 124 -20.62 -16.92 -14.74
C GLU A 124 -20.42 -15.65 -13.92
N SER A 125 -19.49 -14.80 -14.36
CA SER A 125 -19.21 -13.54 -13.68
C SER A 125 -19.08 -12.39 -14.68
N GLU A 126 -19.65 -11.24 -14.33
CA GLU A 126 -19.49 -10.02 -15.11
C GLU A 126 -19.10 -8.83 -14.24
N ARG A 127 -18.61 -7.76 -14.87
CA ARG A 127 -18.32 -6.50 -14.19
C ARG A 127 -19.29 -5.41 -14.62
N VAL A 128 -20.19 -5.03 -13.73
CA VAL A 128 -21.18 -3.96 -13.94
C VAL A 128 -20.78 -2.68 -13.22
N LEU A 129 -21.08 -1.54 -13.82
CA LEU A 129 -20.80 -0.23 -13.22
C LEU A 129 -21.64 -0.02 -11.95
N TYR A 130 -21.08 0.65 -10.94
CA TYR A 130 -21.82 1.09 -9.75
C TYR A 130 -22.75 2.28 -10.06
N THR A 131 -22.34 3.15 -10.96
CA THR A 131 -23.00 4.41 -11.32
C THR A 131 -23.10 4.55 -12.84
N PRO A 132 -23.89 5.51 -13.37
CA PRO A 132 -23.92 5.78 -14.81
C PRO A 132 -22.51 5.99 -15.38
N GLN A 133 -22.29 5.50 -16.60
CA GLN A 133 -21.00 5.61 -17.26
C GLN A 133 -20.62 7.07 -17.50
N ILE A 134 -19.41 7.43 -17.12
CA ILE A 134 -18.77 8.69 -17.46
C ILE A 134 -18.01 8.48 -18.77
N ALA A 135 -18.40 9.22 -19.81
CA ALA A 135 -17.71 9.17 -21.10
C ALA A 135 -16.27 9.67 -20.97
N GLU A 136 -15.33 8.98 -21.63
CA GLU A 136 -13.94 9.44 -21.69
C GLU A 136 -13.85 10.71 -22.54
N ASN A 137 -13.14 11.72 -22.04
CA ASN A 137 -12.99 12.98 -22.77
C ASN A 137 -12.11 12.78 -24.03
N PRO A 138 -12.58 13.11 -25.24
CA PRO A 138 -11.84 12.86 -26.48
C PRO A 138 -10.49 13.59 -26.57
N GLN A 139 -10.40 14.81 -26.03
CA GLN A 139 -9.14 15.57 -26.03
C GLN A 139 -8.12 14.92 -25.09
N MET A 140 -8.55 14.47 -23.91
CA MET A 140 -7.71 13.72 -22.99
C MET A 140 -7.26 12.39 -23.59
N LEU A 141 -8.16 11.67 -24.27
CA LEU A 141 -7.81 10.42 -24.95
C LEU A 141 -6.76 10.68 -26.05
N SER A 142 -6.93 11.73 -26.85
CA SER A 142 -5.95 12.13 -27.87
C SER A 142 -4.60 12.50 -27.24
N LEU A 143 -4.59 13.18 -26.09
CA LEU A 143 -3.37 13.55 -25.38
C LEU A 143 -2.66 12.32 -24.81
N LEU A 144 -3.38 11.38 -24.21
CA LEU A 144 -2.80 10.24 -23.49
C LEU A 144 -2.45 9.04 -24.39
N THR A 145 -3.13 8.90 -25.53
CA THR A 145 -2.94 7.74 -26.45
C THR A 145 -1.48 7.56 -26.91
N PRO A 146 -0.74 8.60 -27.33
CA PRO A 146 0.67 8.46 -27.71
C PRO A 146 1.54 7.92 -26.56
N PHE A 147 1.34 8.42 -25.34
CA PHE A 147 2.07 7.94 -24.15
C PHE A 147 1.73 6.48 -23.83
N GLN A 148 0.45 6.13 -23.90
CA GLN A 148 -0.01 4.76 -23.69
C GLN A 148 0.59 3.80 -24.72
N ASN A 149 0.63 4.18 -25.99
CA ASN A 149 1.19 3.34 -27.06
C ASN A 149 2.71 3.17 -26.90
N LYS A 150 3.43 4.25 -26.57
CA LYS A 150 4.87 4.18 -26.27
C LYS A 150 5.16 3.28 -25.08
N GLY A 151 4.38 3.40 -24.00
CA GLY A 151 4.48 2.54 -22.83
C GLY A 151 4.18 1.07 -23.16
N LYS A 152 3.11 0.79 -23.92
CA LYS A 152 2.78 -0.59 -24.33
C LYS A 152 3.91 -1.23 -25.13
N ALA A 153 4.46 -0.54 -26.12
CA ALA A 153 5.52 -1.07 -26.97
C ALA A 153 6.77 -1.48 -26.18
N GLN A 154 7.08 -0.77 -25.09
CA GLN A 154 8.23 -1.06 -24.24
C GLN A 154 7.96 -2.12 -23.16
N LEU A 155 6.71 -2.22 -22.69
CA LEU A 155 6.38 -3.01 -21.49
C LEU A 155 5.70 -4.35 -21.79
N GLN A 156 5.17 -4.58 -23.00
CA GLN A 156 4.51 -5.84 -23.38
C GLN A 156 5.48 -6.96 -23.79
N VAL A 157 6.77 -6.81 -23.49
CA VAL A 157 7.77 -7.85 -23.72
C VAL A 157 7.56 -8.98 -22.71
N LYS A 158 7.35 -10.21 -23.19
CA LYS A 158 7.35 -11.42 -22.36
C LYS A 158 8.75 -11.63 -21.78
N ILE A 159 8.83 -11.72 -20.46
CA ILE A 159 10.09 -11.91 -19.73
C ILE A 159 10.13 -13.26 -18.99
N GLY A 160 9.02 -13.98 -18.94
CA GLY A 160 8.94 -15.30 -18.32
C GLY A 160 7.52 -15.83 -18.26
N SER A 161 7.32 -16.84 -17.41
CA SER A 161 6.00 -17.40 -17.12
C SER A 161 6.00 -18.05 -15.72
N VAL A 162 4.83 -18.13 -15.10
CA VAL A 162 4.58 -18.84 -13.84
C VAL A 162 3.41 -19.81 -13.99
N ASN A 163 3.45 -20.94 -13.29
CA ASN A 163 2.41 -21.97 -13.36
C ASN A 163 1.30 -21.77 -12.32
N ALA A 164 1.40 -20.76 -11.46
CA ALA A 164 0.46 -20.47 -10.39
C ALA A 164 0.37 -18.96 -10.13
N HIS A 165 -0.72 -18.55 -9.48
CA HIS A 165 -0.96 -17.17 -9.05
C HIS A 165 0.07 -16.72 -8.00
N LEU A 166 0.65 -15.53 -8.18
CA LEU A 166 1.52 -14.84 -7.24
C LEU A 166 0.72 -13.75 -6.51
N GLU A 167 0.45 -14.00 -5.24
CA GLU A 167 -0.43 -13.20 -4.37
C GLU A 167 0.27 -11.91 -3.91
N GLY A 168 -0.14 -10.79 -4.48
CA GLY A 168 0.35 -9.45 -4.19
C GLY A 168 -0.71 -8.49 -3.64
N ASP A 169 -1.92 -8.99 -3.33
CA ASP A 169 -3.02 -8.14 -2.89
C ASP A 169 -2.74 -7.49 -1.53
N ARG A 170 -3.14 -6.22 -1.38
CA ARG A 170 -2.98 -5.42 -0.14
C ARG A 170 -3.50 -6.16 1.10
N SER A 171 -4.63 -6.87 0.97
CA SER A 171 -5.29 -7.62 2.05
C SER A 171 -4.53 -8.88 2.47
N LYS A 172 -3.48 -9.27 1.74
CA LYS A 172 -2.61 -10.40 2.04
C LYS A 172 -1.20 -9.96 2.41
N VAL A 173 -0.55 -9.19 1.54
CA VAL A 173 0.87 -8.82 1.71
C VAL A 173 1.14 -7.97 2.96
N ARG A 174 0.12 -7.32 3.51
CA ARG A 174 0.20 -6.54 4.77
C ARG A 174 -0.23 -7.32 6.01
N PHE A 175 -0.52 -8.61 5.88
CA PHE A 175 -1.09 -9.42 6.95
C PHE A 175 -0.35 -10.74 7.14
N VAL A 176 0.07 -11.37 6.04
CA VAL A 176 0.69 -12.70 6.02
C VAL A 176 1.85 -12.76 5.06
N GLN A 177 2.72 -13.76 5.22
CA GLN A 177 3.77 -14.06 4.23
C GLN A 177 3.12 -14.57 2.94
N THR A 178 3.57 -14.06 1.79
CA THR A 178 3.01 -14.40 0.46
C THR A 178 4.07 -14.97 -0.46
N ASN A 179 3.65 -15.72 -1.49
CA ASN A 179 4.55 -16.24 -2.51
C ASN A 179 5.14 -15.12 -3.39
N MET A 180 4.42 -14.01 -3.64
CA MET A 180 4.99 -12.83 -4.29
C MET A 180 6.13 -12.22 -3.46
N GLY A 181 5.93 -12.05 -2.15
CA GLY A 181 6.98 -11.58 -1.24
C GLY A 181 8.23 -12.47 -1.30
N ARG A 182 8.04 -13.81 -1.29
CA ARG A 182 9.14 -14.77 -1.43
C ARG A 182 9.86 -14.66 -2.77
N LEU A 183 9.15 -14.50 -3.88
CA LEU A 183 9.74 -14.35 -5.21
C LEU A 183 10.62 -13.09 -5.30
N LEU A 184 10.07 -11.95 -4.87
CA LEU A 184 10.79 -10.67 -4.90
C LEU A 184 12.07 -10.72 -4.07
N LEU A 185 11.97 -11.22 -2.84
CA LEU A 185 13.12 -11.36 -1.95
C LEU A 185 14.13 -12.38 -2.47
N ALA A 186 13.70 -13.49 -3.08
CA ALA A 186 14.61 -14.42 -3.73
C ALA A 186 15.38 -13.78 -4.90
N ALA A 187 14.73 -12.94 -5.71
CA ALA A 187 15.39 -12.20 -6.78
C ALA A 187 16.41 -11.18 -6.23
N GLN A 188 16.06 -10.48 -5.15
CA GLN A 188 16.97 -9.55 -4.46
C GLN A 188 18.19 -10.28 -3.90
N MET A 189 18.00 -11.37 -3.15
CA MET A 189 19.08 -12.20 -2.62
C MET A 189 19.97 -12.76 -3.74
N ALA A 190 19.37 -13.24 -4.85
CA ALA A 190 20.14 -13.75 -5.98
C ALA A 190 21.03 -12.66 -6.63
N ARG A 191 20.58 -11.40 -6.62
CA ARG A 191 21.32 -10.26 -7.21
C ARG A 191 22.40 -9.70 -6.29
N SER A 192 22.19 -9.73 -4.97
CA SER A 192 23.14 -9.23 -3.96
C SER A 192 24.00 -10.31 -3.32
N ASN A 193 23.72 -11.59 -3.59
CA ASN A 193 24.30 -12.74 -2.89
C ASN A 193 24.08 -12.69 -1.36
N ALA A 194 22.93 -12.17 -0.93
CA ALA A 194 22.57 -12.08 0.48
C ALA A 194 22.05 -13.42 1.03
N ASP A 195 22.32 -13.70 2.32
CA ASP A 195 21.87 -14.91 3.01
C ASP A 195 20.37 -14.91 3.35
N PHE A 196 19.83 -13.73 3.67
CA PHE A 196 18.42 -13.49 3.96
C PHE A 196 17.98 -12.11 3.45
N ALA A 197 16.67 -11.89 3.35
CA ALA A 197 16.14 -10.60 2.93
C ALA A 197 14.80 -10.27 3.60
N VAL A 198 14.55 -8.96 3.73
CA VAL A 198 13.34 -8.36 4.27
C VAL A 198 12.85 -7.26 3.33
N MET A 199 11.55 -7.17 3.14
CA MET A 199 10.91 -6.00 2.54
C MET A 199 9.58 -5.71 3.20
N SER A 200 9.14 -4.45 3.18
CA SER A 200 7.79 -4.09 3.62
C SER A 200 6.74 -4.61 2.62
N GLY A 201 5.66 -5.22 3.12
CA GLY A 201 4.52 -5.68 2.33
C GLY A 201 3.84 -4.54 1.58
N GLY A 202 3.89 -3.32 2.11
CA GLY A 202 3.48 -2.11 1.40
C GLY A 202 4.26 -1.81 0.12
N GLY A 203 5.43 -2.42 -0.05
CA GLY A 203 6.22 -2.36 -1.28
C GLY A 203 5.73 -3.31 -2.38
N VAL A 204 4.88 -4.29 -2.09
CA VAL A 204 4.25 -5.19 -3.08
C VAL A 204 2.90 -4.60 -3.49
N ARG A 205 2.71 -4.33 -4.79
CA ARG A 205 1.62 -3.45 -5.26
C ARG A 205 0.59 -4.08 -6.18
N ASP A 206 0.86 -5.26 -6.71
CA ASP A 206 -0.07 -5.98 -7.58
C ASP A 206 0.23 -7.49 -7.51
N SER A 207 -0.73 -8.28 -7.97
CA SER A 207 -0.62 -9.73 -8.13
C SER A 207 -0.19 -10.08 -9.56
N ILE A 208 0.31 -11.29 -9.78
CA ILE A 208 0.58 -11.83 -11.13
C ILE A 208 -0.16 -13.15 -11.28
N GLU A 209 -1.02 -13.24 -12.30
CA GLU A 209 -1.75 -14.47 -12.60
C GLU A 209 -0.86 -15.55 -13.20
N ALA A 210 -1.31 -16.80 -13.13
CA ALA A 210 -0.66 -17.91 -13.82
C ALA A 210 -0.60 -17.64 -15.35
N GLY A 211 0.51 -18.01 -15.97
CA GLY A 211 0.77 -17.82 -17.39
C GLY A 211 1.97 -16.92 -17.65
N ASP A 212 1.94 -16.21 -18.78
CA ASP A 212 3.03 -15.37 -19.24
C ASP A 212 3.18 -14.11 -18.38
N ILE A 213 4.42 -13.75 -18.09
CA ILE A 213 4.78 -12.51 -17.36
C ILE A 213 5.39 -11.54 -18.35
N THR A 214 4.86 -10.32 -18.40
CA THR A 214 5.43 -9.22 -19.14
C THR A 214 6.19 -8.26 -18.23
N TYR A 215 7.05 -7.43 -18.81
CA TYR A 215 7.74 -6.38 -18.04
C TYR A 215 6.75 -5.39 -17.40
N LYS A 216 5.60 -5.16 -18.04
CA LYS A 216 4.49 -4.40 -17.46
C LYS A 216 4.00 -4.97 -16.13
N ASP A 217 3.89 -6.30 -16.05
CA ASP A 217 3.41 -6.97 -14.84
C ASP A 217 4.40 -6.77 -13.69
N VAL A 218 5.70 -6.89 -13.96
CA VAL A 218 6.75 -6.60 -12.95
C VAL A 218 6.71 -5.13 -12.50
N MET A 219 6.53 -4.19 -13.43
CA MET A 219 6.43 -2.76 -13.10
C MET A 219 5.18 -2.42 -12.29
N LYS A 220 4.08 -3.14 -12.45
CA LYS A 220 2.90 -2.99 -11.59
C LYS A 220 3.17 -3.49 -10.18
N VAL A 221 3.90 -4.60 -10.03
CA VAL A 221 4.27 -5.16 -8.72
C VAL A 221 5.26 -4.27 -7.96
N GLN A 222 6.25 -3.67 -8.66
CA GLN A 222 7.30 -2.81 -8.09
C GLN A 222 7.35 -1.41 -8.76
N PRO A 223 6.33 -0.55 -8.58
CA PRO A 223 6.17 0.68 -9.37
C PRO A 223 6.97 1.89 -8.85
N PHE A 224 7.60 1.80 -7.68
CA PHE A 224 8.17 2.96 -6.99
C PHE A 224 9.63 3.25 -7.35
N GLY A 225 10.27 2.42 -8.18
CA GLY A 225 11.67 2.61 -8.54
C GLY A 225 12.62 2.49 -7.33
N ASN A 226 12.25 1.71 -6.32
CA ASN A 226 13.10 1.43 -5.16
C ASN A 226 14.42 0.78 -5.61
N VAL A 227 15.51 1.11 -4.92
CA VAL A 227 16.84 0.57 -5.20
C VAL A 227 17.13 -0.61 -4.29
N LEU A 228 17.68 -1.70 -4.85
CA LEU A 228 18.20 -2.81 -4.06
C LEU A 228 19.47 -2.39 -3.32
N VAL A 229 19.50 -2.60 -2.01
CA VAL A 229 20.66 -2.42 -1.15
C VAL A 229 20.93 -3.70 -0.36
N TYR A 230 22.17 -3.89 0.08
CA TYR A 230 22.53 -4.94 1.03
C TYR A 230 23.45 -4.36 2.11
N VAL A 231 23.45 -5.00 3.28
CA VAL A 231 24.28 -4.60 4.43
C VAL A 231 24.84 -5.88 5.04
N ASP A 232 26.16 -5.94 5.16
CA ASP A 232 26.83 -6.99 5.93
C ASP A 232 26.71 -6.67 7.42
N MET A 233 26.24 -7.65 8.19
CA MET A 233 25.93 -7.49 9.61
C MET A 233 26.47 -8.69 10.39
N SER A 234 26.93 -8.47 11.61
CA SER A 234 27.22 -9.54 12.54
C SER A 234 25.94 -10.27 12.97
N GLY A 235 26.05 -11.53 13.43
CA GLY A 235 24.88 -12.28 13.90
C GLY A 235 24.12 -11.60 15.06
N LYS A 236 24.82 -10.81 15.88
CA LYS A 236 24.21 -9.98 16.92
C LYS A 236 23.34 -8.89 16.32
N GLU A 237 23.87 -8.12 15.37
CA GLU A 237 23.13 -7.05 14.69
C GLU A 237 21.93 -7.61 13.90
N VAL A 238 22.08 -8.79 13.27
CA VAL A 238 20.98 -9.50 12.60
C VAL A 238 19.85 -9.81 13.59
N THR A 239 20.19 -10.32 14.78
CA THR A 239 19.21 -10.66 15.82
C THR A 239 18.48 -9.41 16.30
N GLU A 240 19.20 -8.31 16.55
CA GLU A 240 18.63 -7.04 16.98
C GLU A 240 17.72 -6.44 15.89
N TYR A 241 18.18 -6.43 14.64
CA TYR A 241 17.42 -5.94 13.49
C TYR A 241 16.11 -6.71 13.30
N LEU A 242 16.17 -8.05 13.25
CA LEU A 242 14.98 -8.86 13.03
C LEU A 242 14.02 -8.81 14.22
N THR A 243 14.53 -8.68 15.45
CA THR A 243 13.69 -8.50 16.65
C THR A 243 12.87 -7.21 16.54
N ALA A 244 13.47 -6.12 16.07
CA ALA A 244 12.77 -4.85 15.84
C ALA A 244 11.78 -4.95 14.67
N VAL A 245 12.19 -5.53 13.53
CA VAL A 245 11.34 -5.69 12.34
C VAL A 245 10.12 -6.56 12.65
N ALA A 246 10.26 -7.61 13.45
CA ALA A 246 9.17 -8.50 13.84
C ALA A 246 8.09 -7.82 14.73
N GLN A 247 8.34 -6.62 15.25
CA GLN A 247 7.33 -5.85 15.99
C GLN A 247 6.33 -5.13 15.07
N MET A 248 6.62 -5.02 13.77
CA MET A 248 5.72 -4.38 12.82
C MET A 248 4.43 -5.19 12.68
N LYS A 249 3.30 -4.57 13.02
CA LYS A 249 2.00 -5.25 13.11
C LYS A 249 1.39 -5.51 11.73
N PRO A 250 0.56 -6.56 11.59
CA PRO A 250 -0.38 -6.71 10.47
C PRO A 250 -1.26 -5.47 10.28
N ASP A 251 -1.90 -5.38 9.12
CA ASP A 251 -2.72 -4.21 8.72
C ASP A 251 -1.92 -2.91 8.56
N SER A 252 -0.63 -3.04 8.30
CA SER A 252 0.27 -1.91 8.04
C SER A 252 1.09 -2.16 6.78
N GLY A 253 1.39 -1.07 6.05
CA GLY A 253 2.36 -1.14 4.97
C GLY A 253 3.74 -1.63 5.45
N ALA A 254 4.06 -1.41 6.73
CA ALA A 254 5.32 -1.82 7.35
C ALA A 254 5.41 -3.33 7.67
N TYR A 255 4.31 -4.09 7.57
CA TYR A 255 4.34 -5.53 7.81
C TYR A 255 5.43 -6.21 6.96
N PRO A 256 6.38 -6.95 7.56
CA PRO A 256 7.55 -7.46 6.85
C PRO A 256 7.26 -8.76 6.12
N GLN A 257 7.67 -8.83 4.85
CA GLN A 257 7.88 -10.08 4.12
C GLN A 257 9.32 -10.53 4.36
N PHE A 258 9.53 -11.83 4.60
CA PHE A 258 10.83 -12.43 4.87
C PHE A 258 11.17 -13.54 3.87
N ALA A 259 12.46 -13.71 3.59
CA ALA A 259 13.02 -14.90 2.93
C ALA A 259 14.27 -15.38 3.70
N ASN A 260 14.42 -16.70 3.80
CA ASN A 260 15.49 -17.39 4.57
C ASN A 260 15.59 -16.99 6.05
N VAL A 261 14.44 -16.66 6.66
CA VAL A 261 14.32 -16.38 8.09
C VAL A 261 13.19 -17.24 8.66
N GLY A 262 13.48 -18.00 9.71
CA GLY A 262 12.49 -18.69 10.54
C GLY A 262 12.63 -18.28 12.01
N PHE A 263 11.51 -17.93 12.66
CA PHE A 263 11.45 -17.66 14.10
C PHE A 263 10.04 -17.84 14.65
N VAL A 264 9.94 -17.92 15.97
CA VAL A 264 8.70 -17.78 16.73
C VAL A 264 8.79 -16.49 17.55
N ALA A 265 7.99 -15.49 17.18
CA ALA A 265 7.89 -14.24 17.92
C ALA A 265 6.92 -14.42 19.10
N LYS A 266 7.40 -14.23 20.33
CA LYS A 266 6.59 -14.28 21.56
C LYS A 266 7.07 -13.22 22.54
N ASP A 267 6.14 -12.43 23.09
CA ASP A 267 6.40 -11.40 24.11
C ASP A 267 7.51 -10.41 23.71
N GLY A 268 7.53 -9.99 22.44
CA GLY A 268 8.53 -9.06 21.90
C GLY A 268 9.91 -9.67 21.65
N LYS A 269 10.08 -10.99 21.83
CA LYS A 269 11.34 -11.72 21.61
C LYS A 269 11.21 -12.72 20.47
N LEU A 270 12.31 -12.93 19.75
CA LEU A 270 12.44 -13.99 18.76
C LEU A 270 13.00 -15.26 19.42
N ASN A 271 12.33 -16.38 19.22
CA ASN A 271 12.76 -17.71 19.64
C ASN A 271 12.94 -18.62 18.41
N ASN A 272 13.70 -19.71 18.54
CA ASN A 272 13.90 -20.73 17.50
C ASN A 272 14.34 -20.15 16.14
N PHE A 273 15.47 -19.45 16.17
CA PHE A 273 16.00 -18.78 14.99
C PHE A 273 16.68 -19.80 14.06
N ASP A 274 16.10 -20.01 12.87
CA ASP A 274 16.66 -20.89 11.84
C ASP A 274 16.99 -20.09 10.58
N HIS A 275 18.27 -20.13 10.18
CA HIS A 275 18.71 -19.69 8.87
C HIS A 275 18.76 -20.91 7.96
N GLN A 276 17.76 -21.08 7.10
CA GLN A 276 17.80 -22.15 6.10
C GLN A 276 18.89 -21.86 5.06
N ARG A 277 20.12 -22.31 5.33
CA ARG A 277 21.17 -22.39 4.31
C ARG A 277 20.73 -23.40 3.25
N ARG A 278 20.78 -23.03 1.98
CA ARG A 278 20.66 -23.99 0.86
C ARG A 278 21.75 -25.04 1.00
N THR A 279 21.39 -26.26 1.40
CA THR A 279 22.22 -27.45 1.24
C THR A 279 22.23 -27.82 -0.25
N GLY A 280 23.29 -27.39 -0.93
CA GLY A 280 23.46 -27.56 -2.37
C GLY A 280 24.93 -27.52 -2.78
N ARG A 281 25.79 -28.24 -2.06
CA ARG A 281 27.08 -28.73 -2.57
C ARG A 281 27.24 -30.18 -2.11
N SER A 282 27.17 -31.08 -3.07
CA SER A 282 27.49 -32.50 -2.94
C SER A 282 29.00 -32.69 -2.80
N GLY A 283 29.40 -33.50 -1.81
CA GLY A 283 30.66 -34.26 -1.81
C GLY A 283 31.90 -33.50 -1.34
N GLU A 284 32.29 -33.67 -0.08
CA GLU A 284 33.28 -34.68 0.33
C GLU A 284 33.62 -34.43 1.82
N ASP A 285 33.40 -35.46 2.63
CA ASP A 285 33.93 -35.55 3.98
C ASP A 285 35.46 -35.54 3.91
N LEU A 286 36.12 -34.62 4.60
CA LEU A 286 37.46 -34.89 5.12
C LEU A 286 37.58 -34.38 6.57
N PRO A 287 38.08 -35.21 7.49
CA PRO A 287 38.04 -34.98 8.92
C PRO A 287 39.16 -34.03 9.36
N TYR A 288 38.97 -33.45 10.54
CA TYR A 288 39.98 -32.75 11.32
C TYR A 288 41.34 -33.48 11.32
N GLY A 289 42.41 -32.71 11.09
CA GLY A 289 43.79 -33.11 11.35
C GLY A 289 44.81 -32.10 10.79
N ASP A 290 45.09 -31.04 11.54
CA ASP A 290 46.34 -30.25 11.48
C ASP A 290 47.54 -31.14 11.94
N PRO A 291 48.85 -30.83 11.74
CA PRO A 291 49.44 -29.51 11.47
C PRO A 291 50.65 -29.46 10.49
N GLU A 292 51.08 -28.22 10.20
CA GLU A 292 52.38 -27.81 9.63
C GLU A 292 52.74 -28.31 8.21
N LEU A 293 52.38 -27.49 7.21
CA LEU A 293 53.26 -26.82 6.23
C LEU A 293 52.42 -26.07 5.17
#